data_AF-A0A428JXG9-F1
#
_entry.id   AF-A0A428JXG9-F1
#
_cell.length_a   1.000
_cell.length_b   1.000
_cell.length_c   1.000
_cell.angle_alpha   90.00
_cell.angle_beta   90.00
_cell.angle_gamma   90.00
#
_symmetry.space_group_name_H-M   'P 1'
#
loop_
_entity.id
_entity.type
_entity.pdbx_description
1 polymer ?
#
loop_
_entity_poly.entity_id
_entity_poly.type
_entity_poly.pdbx_seq_one_letter_code
_entity_poly.pdbx_strand_id
1 'polypeptide(L)'
;MPNTPPLPPNGPVEPSAPRRFTDLLRNGRYQFTERELMEHLRMTYRTIKQREAEPSTLTVAELLRVADLLDEPVQSVIAVVLAEVQANAQTVVDQKTRAVK
;
A
#
# COMPACT_ATOMS: atom_id res chain seq x y z
N MET A 1 10.57 38.92 -31.46
CA MET A 1 10.12 37.80 -30.60
C MET A 1 9.74 36.63 -31.49
N PRO A 2 10.19 35.40 -31.18
CA PRO A 2 9.20 34.32 -31.07
C PRO A 2 9.50 33.25 -29.99
N ASN A 3 8.40 32.82 -29.36
CA ASN A 3 7.99 31.43 -29.06
C ASN A 3 8.88 30.54 -28.18
N THR A 4 8.76 30.68 -26.86
CA THR A 4 9.02 29.57 -25.93
C THR A 4 7.80 28.63 -25.89
N PRO A 5 7.97 27.30 -26.07
CA PRO A 5 6.88 26.34 -25.90
C PRO A 5 6.37 26.33 -24.44
N PRO A 6 5.08 26.04 -24.21
CA PRO A 6 4.50 26.08 -22.87
C PRO A 6 5.04 24.92 -22.02
N LEU A 7 5.45 25.23 -20.78
CA LEU A 7 5.71 24.22 -19.77
C LEU A 7 4.46 23.35 -19.55
N PRO A 8 4.61 22.02 -19.34
CA PRO A 8 3.49 21.20 -18.90
C PRO A 8 3.01 21.69 -17.52
N PRO A 9 1.71 21.64 -17.23
CA PRO A 9 1.23 21.99 -15.91
C PRO A 9 1.81 20.97 -14.92
N ASN A 10 2.49 21.47 -13.89
CA ASN A 10 2.50 20.80 -12.59
C ASN A 10 1.04 20.73 -12.14
N GLY A 11 0.29 19.74 -12.65
CA GLY A 11 -0.92 19.30 -12.01
C GLY A 11 -0.52 18.76 -10.64
N PRO A 12 -1.38 18.91 -9.61
CA PRO A 12 -1.25 18.04 -8.45
C PRO A 12 -1.20 16.62 -9.02
N VAL A 13 -0.15 15.86 -8.71
CA VAL A 13 -0.27 14.41 -8.79
C VAL A 13 -1.54 14.11 -8.01
N GLU A 14 -2.62 13.75 -8.70
CA GLU A 14 -3.84 13.28 -8.04
C GLU A 14 -3.33 12.27 -7.02
N PRO A 15 -3.60 12.44 -5.72
CA PRO A 15 -3.34 11.37 -4.80
C PRO A 15 -4.28 10.26 -5.26
N SER A 16 -3.77 9.37 -6.11
CA SER A 16 -4.39 8.11 -6.44
C SER A 16 -4.86 7.58 -5.10
N ALA A 17 -6.18 7.43 -4.96
CA ALA A 17 -6.87 7.16 -3.69
C ALA A 17 -5.99 6.28 -2.79
N PRO A 18 -5.88 6.57 -1.47
CA PRO A 18 -4.86 6.00 -0.60
C PRO A 18 -4.77 4.50 -0.87
N ARG A 19 -3.71 4.10 -1.59
CA ARG A 19 -3.52 2.71 -1.99
C ARG A 19 -3.46 1.93 -0.69
N ARG A 20 -4.35 0.95 -0.51
CA ARG A 20 -4.22 0.02 0.61
C ARG A 20 -3.26 -1.09 0.22
N PHE A 21 -2.64 -1.72 1.21
CA PHE A 21 -1.82 -2.90 1.02
C PHE A 21 -2.59 -4.01 0.27
N THR A 22 -3.88 -4.19 0.60
CA THR A 22 -4.74 -5.14 -0.11
C THR A 22 -4.92 -4.77 -1.60
N ASP A 23 -4.98 -3.47 -1.93
CA ASP A 23 -5.11 -3.02 -3.31
C ASP A 23 -3.86 -3.31 -4.13
N LEU A 24 -2.68 -3.28 -3.51
CA LEU A 24 -1.44 -3.69 -4.19
C LEU A 24 -1.50 -5.14 -4.66
N LEU A 25 -2.09 -6.03 -3.86
CA LEU A 25 -2.15 -7.46 -4.15
C LEU A 25 -3.34 -7.87 -5.05
N ARG A 26 -4.45 -7.12 -5.00
CA ARG A 26 -5.73 -7.52 -5.62
C ARG A 26 -6.15 -6.65 -6.80
N ASN A 27 -5.81 -5.37 -6.76
CA ASN A 27 -6.26 -4.34 -7.70
C ASN A 27 -5.07 -3.69 -8.44
N GLY A 28 -3.88 -4.28 -8.32
CA GLY A 28 -2.67 -3.83 -8.97
C GLY A 28 -2.60 -4.21 -10.44
N ARG A 29 -1.42 -3.98 -11.04
CA ARG A 29 -1.13 -4.36 -12.43
C ARG A 29 -1.20 -5.88 -12.66
N TYR A 30 -1.00 -6.65 -11.59
CA TYR A 30 -1.03 -8.10 -11.60
C TYR A 30 -2.21 -8.60 -10.77
N GLN A 31 -2.96 -9.55 -11.33
CA GLN A 31 -4.01 -10.28 -10.61
C GLN A 31 -3.47 -11.65 -10.24
N PHE A 32 -3.18 -11.85 -8.96
CA PHE A 32 -2.71 -13.12 -8.44
C PHE A 32 -3.88 -13.91 -7.83
N THR A 33 -3.93 -15.19 -8.16
CA THR A 33 -4.76 -16.15 -7.43
C THR A 33 -4.26 -16.31 -5.99
N GLU A 34 -5.12 -16.80 -5.10
CA GLU A 34 -4.71 -17.08 -3.71
C GLU A 34 -3.54 -18.06 -3.63
N ARG A 35 -3.48 -19.04 -4.55
CA ARG A 35 -2.39 -20.00 -4.64
C ARG A 35 -1.08 -19.33 -5.03
N GLU A 36 -1.08 -18.47 -6.05
CA GLU A 36 0.12 -17.74 -6.48
C GLU A 36 0.64 -16.84 -5.36
N LEU A 37 -0.25 -16.12 -4.65
CA LEU A 37 0.15 -15.32 -3.50
C LEU A 37 0.82 -16.17 -2.41
N MET A 38 0.26 -17.35 -2.11
CA MET A 38 0.87 -18.26 -1.12
C MET A 38 2.25 -18.74 -1.54
N GLU A 39 2.42 -19.11 -2.81
CA GLU A 39 3.68 -19.60 -3.37
C GLU A 39 4.75 -18.50 -3.40
N HIS A 40 4.43 -17.33 -3.95
CA HIS A 40 5.38 -16.21 -4.08
C HIS A 40 5.72 -15.56 -2.74
N LEU A 41 4.72 -15.33 -1.90
CA LEU A 41 4.95 -14.74 -0.58
C LEU A 41 5.48 -15.76 0.42
N ARG A 42 5.49 -17.06 0.09
CA ARG A 42 5.84 -18.16 1.01
C ARG A 42 5.07 -18.05 2.33
N MET A 43 3.77 -17.87 2.22
CA MET A 43 2.85 -17.68 3.34
C MET A 43 1.67 -18.61 3.20
N THR A 44 1.04 -18.94 4.33
CA THR A 44 -0.27 -19.59 4.29
C THR A 44 -1.36 -18.58 3.93
N TYR A 45 -2.48 -19.07 3.39
CA TYR A 45 -3.66 -18.26 3.14
C TYR A 45 -4.08 -17.42 4.35
N ARG A 46 -4.13 -18.06 5.53
CA ARG A 46 -4.50 -17.42 6.79
C ARG A 46 -3.55 -16.26 7.13
N THR A 47 -2.25 -16.47 6.95
CA THR A 47 -1.23 -15.43 7.17
C THR A 47 -1.45 -14.25 6.24
N ILE A 48 -1.69 -14.50 4.94
CA ILE A 48 -1.96 -13.44 3.96
C ILE A 48 -3.19 -12.63 4.38
N LYS A 49 -4.30 -13.29 4.72
CA LYS A 49 -5.52 -12.61 5.21
C LYS A 49 -5.28 -11.79 6.47
N GLN A 50 -4.46 -12.29 7.38
CA GLN A 50 -4.08 -11.54 8.58
C GLN A 50 -3.26 -10.29 8.24
N ARG A 51 -2.32 -10.36 7.29
CA ARG A 51 -1.54 -9.20 6.83
C ARG A 51 -2.37 -8.19 6.04
N GLU A 52 -3.31 -8.66 5.22
CA GLU A 52 -4.29 -7.80 4.51
C GLU A 52 -5.16 -7.02 5.50
N ALA A 53 -5.55 -7.64 6.63
CA ALA A 53 -6.35 -6.99 7.67
C ALA A 53 -5.54 -6.10 8.62
N GLU A 54 -4.30 -6.49 8.93
CA GLU A 54 -3.41 -5.78 9.86
C GLU A 54 -2.00 -5.62 9.25
N PRO A 55 -1.81 -4.61 8.39
CA PRO A 55 -0.55 -4.41 7.65
C PRO A 55 0.61 -3.97 8.56
N SER A 56 0.35 -3.49 9.77
CA SER A 56 1.40 -3.14 10.76
C SER A 56 2.25 -4.34 11.19
N THR A 57 1.75 -5.55 10.97
CA THR A 57 2.43 -6.78 11.38
C THR A 57 3.38 -7.32 10.31
N LEU A 58 3.43 -6.71 9.12
CA LEU A 58 4.33 -7.09 8.03
C LEU A 58 5.80 -6.93 8.44
N THR A 59 6.58 -7.98 8.25
CA THR A 59 8.04 -7.93 8.44
C THR A 59 8.74 -7.38 7.19
N VAL A 60 9.97 -6.88 7.36
CA VAL A 60 10.79 -6.41 6.23
C VAL A 60 10.99 -7.48 5.15
N ALA A 61 11.19 -8.74 5.56
CA ALA A 61 11.35 -9.85 4.60
C ALA A 61 10.06 -10.16 3.82
N GLU A 62 8.89 -9.86 4.40
CA GLU A 62 7.60 -10.00 3.70
C GLU A 62 7.40 -8.84 2.72
N LEU A 63 7.75 -7.62 3.12
CA LEU A 63 7.71 -6.43 2.25
C LEU A 63 8.63 -6.56 1.04
N LEU A 64 9.83 -7.14 1.22
CA LEU A 64 10.75 -7.43 0.12
C LEU A 64 10.18 -8.47 -0.86
N ARG A 65 9.49 -9.50 -0.37
CA ARG A 65 8.81 -10.49 -1.22
C ARG A 65 7.63 -9.89 -1.98
N VAL A 66 6.89 -8.97 -1.35
CA VAL A 66 5.82 -8.24 -2.02
C VAL A 66 6.38 -7.33 -3.11
N ALA A 67 7.47 -6.63 -2.84
CA ALA A 67 8.15 -5.78 -3.82
C ALA A 67 8.64 -6.59 -5.04
N ASP A 68 9.27 -7.75 -4.79
CA ASP A 68 9.70 -8.69 -5.84
C ASP A 68 8.50 -9.21 -6.66
N LEU A 69 7.42 -9.61 -5.99
CA LEU A 69 6.20 -10.09 -6.64
C LEU A 69 5.54 -9.02 -7.53
N LEU A 70 5.56 -7.77 -7.10
CA LEU A 70 4.93 -6.66 -7.82
C LEU A 70 5.85 -6.01 -8.86
N ASP A 71 7.12 -6.45 -8.96
CA ASP A 71 8.16 -5.79 -9.74
C ASP A 71 8.22 -4.27 -9.44
N GLU A 72 8.06 -3.91 -8.16
CA GLU A 72 8.07 -2.53 -7.67
C GLU A 72 9.22 -2.28 -6.68
N PRO A 73 9.75 -1.04 -6.58
CA PRO A 73 10.71 -0.69 -5.56
C PRO A 73 10.14 -0.91 -4.15
N VAL A 74 10.91 -1.55 -3.27
CA VAL A 74 10.46 -1.83 -1.89
C VAL A 74 10.06 -0.56 -1.13
N GLN A 75 10.66 0.58 -1.45
CA GLN A 75 10.30 1.88 -0.86
C GLN A 75 8.87 2.30 -1.20
N SER A 76 8.38 1.98 -2.41
CA SER A 76 6.99 2.22 -2.84
C SER A 76 6.02 1.42 -1.97
N VAL A 77 6.29 0.11 -1.83
CA VAL A 77 5.48 -0.80 -1.01
C VAL A 77 5.47 -0.37 0.46
N ILE A 78 6.64 -0.02 1.01
CA ILE A 78 6.76 0.48 2.39
C ILE A 78 5.95 1.77 2.57
N ALA A 79 6.04 2.72 1.65
CA ALA A 79 5.32 3.99 1.75
C ALA A 79 3.80 3.78 1.82
N VAL A 80 3.28 2.85 1.02
CA VAL A 80 1.86 2.46 1.04
C VAL A 80 1.46 1.86 2.38
N VAL A 81 2.21 0.87 2.87
CA VAL A 81 1.94 0.20 4.15
C VAL A 81 2.03 1.19 5.32
N LEU A 82 3.04 2.07 5.32
CA LEU A 82 3.20 3.08 6.36
C LEU A 82 2.04 4.09 6.36
N ALA A 83 1.61 4.57 5.19
CA ALA A 83 0.47 5.48 5.08
C ALA A 83 -0.81 4.85 5.63
N GLU A 84 -1.05 3.57 5.34
CA GLU A 84 -2.22 2.84 5.86
C GLU A 84 -2.15 2.63 7.38
N VAL A 85 -0.99 2.25 7.91
CA VAL A 85 -0.78 2.08 9.36
C VAL A 85 -0.98 3.41 10.10
N GLN A 86 -0.47 4.52 9.55
CA GLN A 86 -0.66 5.85 10.13
C GLN A 86 -2.12 6.30 10.09
N ALA A 87 -2.83 6.05 8.99
CA ALA A 87 -4.25 6.34 8.88
C ALA A 87 -5.07 5.56 9.91
N ASN A 88 -4.78 4.26 10.09
CA ASN A 88 -5.43 3.43 11.10
C ASN A 88 -5.15 3.95 12.51
N ALA A 89 -3.90 4.31 12.83
CA ALA A 89 -3.54 4.89 14.12
C ALA A 89 -4.28 6.21 14.40
N GLN A 90 -4.40 7.09 13.39
CA GLN A 90 -5.10 8.37 13.53
C GLN A 90 -6.60 8.19 13.82
N THR A 91 -7.25 7.18 13.21
CA THR A 91 -8.68 6.89 13.50
C THR A 91 -8.90 6.40 14.94
N VAL A 92 -7.95 5.64 15.50
CA VAL A 92 -8.01 5.20 16.90
C VAL A 92 -7.88 6.39 17.86
N VAL A 93 -7.02 7.37 17.54
CA VAL A 93 -6.85 8.59 18.34
C VAL A 93 -8.11 9.46 18.29
N ASP A 94 -8.72 9.63 17.11
CA ASP A 94 -9.95 10.43 16.95
C ASP A 94 -11.13 9.86 17.75
N GLN A 95 -11.32 8.53 17.71
CA GLN A 95 -12.36 7.85 18.49
C GLN A 95 -12.14 8.00 20.00
N LYS A 96 -10.89 7.91 20.47
CA LYS A 96 -10.55 8.07 21.89
C LYS A 96 -10.82 9.50 22.38
N THR A 97 -10.66 10.50 21.52
CA THR A 97 -10.90 11.91 21.86
C THR A 97 -12.40 12.23 21.91
N ARG A 98 -13.20 11.53 21.11
CA ARG A 98 -14.66 11.71 21.05
C ARG A 98 -15.43 11.02 22.17
N ALA A 99 -14.86 9.98 22.79
CA ALA A 99 -15.47 9.25 23.91
C ALA A 99 -15.30 9.92 25.28
N VAL A 100 -14.59 11.05 25.37
CA VAL A 100 -14.29 11.78 26.62
C VAL A 100 -15.09 13.09 26.71
N LYS A 101 -16.20 13.21 25.97
CA LYS A 101 -17.03 14.41 25.95
C LYS A 101 -18.49 14.12 26.25
#